data_AF-A0A3D5EZ86-F1
#
_entry.id   AF-A0A3D5EZ86-F1
#
_cell.length_a   1.000
_cell.length_b   1.000
_cell.length_c   1.000
_cell.angle_alpha   90.00
_cell.angle_beta   90.00
_cell.angle_gamma   90.00
#
_symmetry.space_group_name_H-M   'P 1'
#
loop_
_entity.id
_entity.type
_entity.pdbx_description
1 polymer ?
#
loop_
_entity_poly.entity_id
_entity_poly.type
_entity_poly.pdbx_seq_one_letter_code
_entity_poly.pdbx_strand_id
1 'polypeptide(L)' 'GVSDRELPPPTLPGLNDWQRSGYGGPCPPIGTHRYFHKLFALDTVLPDLQQPRKARLEEAMQGHILAAGELMGLYRRQR' A
#
# COMPACT_ATOMS: atom_id res chain seq x y z
N GLY A 1 0.59 -12.80 4.39
CA GLY A 1 0.42 -11.37 4.72
C GLY A 1 -0.22 -11.27 6.09
N VAL A 2 -0.08 -10.12 6.75
CA VAL A 2 -0.77 -9.84 8.02
C VAL A 2 -2.23 -9.52 7.72
N SER A 3 -3.18 -10.02 8.52
CA SER A 3 -4.59 -9.69 8.36
C SER A 3 -4.91 -8.31 8.96
N ASP A 4 -5.99 -7.67 8.52
CA ASP A 4 -6.39 -6.35 9.02
C ASP A 4 -6.59 -6.33 10.56
N ARG A 5 -6.98 -7.47 11.15
CA ARG A 5 -7.18 -7.62 12.61
C ARG A 5 -5.88 -7.67 13.41
N GLU A 6 -4.77 -7.98 12.76
CA GLU A 6 -3.45 -8.11 13.37
C GLU A 6 -2.60 -6.84 13.20
N LEU A 7 -3.11 -5.84 12.49
CA LEU A 7 -2.44 -4.56 12.35
C LEU A 7 -2.46 -3.81 13.70
N PRO A 8 -1.36 -3.16 14.09
CA PRO A 8 -1.31 -2.40 15.33
C PRO A 8 -2.34 -1.26 15.28
N PRO A 9 -3.21 -1.09 16.28
CA PRO A 9 -4.06 0.08 16.36
C PRO A 9 -3.21 1.36 16.43
N PRO A 10 -3.61 2.47 15.79
CA PRO A 10 -4.87 2.72 15.07
C PRO A 10 -4.77 2.54 13.53
N THR A 11 -4.06 1.54 13.02
CA THR A 11 -3.86 1.38 11.55
C THR A 11 -5.19 1.20 10.80
N LEU A 12 -5.40 1.99 9.73
CA LEU A 12 -6.57 1.92 8.85
C LEU A 12 -6.17 1.46 7.44
N PRO A 13 -6.65 0.30 6.95
CA PRO A 13 -6.32 -0.19 5.61
C PRO A 13 -7.18 0.46 4.52
N GLY A 14 -6.56 0.78 3.37
CA GLY A 14 -7.24 1.27 2.17
C GLY A 14 -7.65 0.15 1.20
N LEU A 15 -8.33 0.53 0.10
CA LEU A 15 -8.74 -0.40 -0.95
C LEU A 15 -7.64 -0.60 -1.99
N ASN A 16 -7.45 -1.86 -2.38
CA ASN A 16 -6.64 -2.24 -3.54
C ASN A 16 -7.50 -2.39 -4.81
N ASP A 17 -6.85 -2.69 -5.94
CA ASP A 17 -7.52 -2.82 -7.25
C ASP A 17 -8.46 -4.03 -7.35
N TRP A 18 -8.38 -5.00 -6.43
CA TRP A 18 -9.36 -6.07 -6.28
C TRP A 18 -10.59 -5.64 -5.46
N GLN A 19 -10.74 -4.34 -5.15
CA GLN A 19 -11.85 -3.76 -4.40
C GLN A 19 -12.01 -4.33 -2.98
N ARG A 20 -10.89 -4.68 -2.35
CA ARG A 20 -10.84 -5.14 -0.95
C ARG A 20 -9.67 -4.51 -0.21
N SER A 21 -9.71 -4.54 1.12
CA SER A 21 -8.58 -4.19 1.97
C SER A 21 -7.52 -5.30 2.00
N GLY A 22 -6.35 -4.97 2.55
CA GLY A 22 -5.25 -5.91 2.73
C GLY A 22 -4.40 -6.15 1.49
N TYR A 23 -3.37 -7.00 1.66
CA TYR A 23 -2.37 -7.29 0.64
C TYR A 23 -2.79 -8.45 -0.27
N GLY A 24 -2.90 -8.20 -1.58
CA GLY A 24 -3.30 -9.22 -2.57
C GLY A 24 -2.17 -9.99 -3.26
N GLY A 25 -0.91 -9.65 -3.01
CA GLY A 25 0.25 -10.41 -3.52
C GLY A 25 0.52 -10.32 -5.03
N PRO A 26 1.68 -10.82 -5.50
CA PRO A 26 2.00 -10.91 -6.92
C PRO A 26 1.12 -11.94 -7.65
N CYS A 27 0.44 -11.52 -8.72
CA CYS A 27 -0.27 -12.41 -9.64
C CYS A 27 -0.11 -11.94 -11.11
N PRO A 28 1.12 -11.93 -11.66
CA PRO A 28 1.33 -11.48 -13.03
C PRO A 28 0.74 -12.48 -14.01
N PRO A 29 0.01 -12.05 -15.06
CA PRO A 29 -0.60 -12.96 -16.03
C PRO A 29 0.43 -13.88 -16.69
N ILE A 30 1.55 -13.32 -17.14
CA ILE A 30 2.73 -14.01 -17.67
C ILE A 30 3.95 -13.09 -17.52
N GLY A 31 5.14 -13.66 -17.33
CA GLY A 31 6.40 -12.91 -17.38
C GLY A 31 6.76 -12.30 -16.02
N THR A 32 7.66 -11.31 -16.05
CA THR A 32 8.21 -10.66 -14.85
C THR A 32 7.53 -9.31 -14.62
N HIS A 33 6.91 -9.13 -13.46
CA HIS A 33 6.39 -7.84 -13.03
C HIS A 33 7.26 -7.25 -11.92
N ARG A 34 7.30 -5.92 -11.85
CA ARG A 34 7.94 -5.14 -10.78
C ARG A 34 6.88 -4.77 -9.74
N TYR A 35 7.18 -5.01 -8.48
CA TYR A 35 6.32 -4.68 -7.34
C TYR A 35 7.06 -3.66 -6.47
N PHE A 36 6.51 -2.46 -6.37
CA PHE A 36 7.08 -1.37 -5.60
C PHE A 36 6.40 -1.28 -4.24
N HIS A 37 7.16 -1.49 -3.18
CA HIS A 37 6.74 -1.31 -1.81
C HIS A 37 7.24 0.05 -1.32
N LYS A 38 6.32 0.98 -1.09
CA LYS A 38 6.65 2.34 -0.66
C LYS A 38 6.36 2.50 0.83
N LEU A 39 7.29 3.11 1.55
CA LEU A 39 7.17 3.47 2.96
C LEU A 39 7.38 4.97 3.09
N PHE A 40 6.50 5.64 3.83
CA PHE A 40 6.55 7.08 4.05
C PHE A 40 6.52 7.37 5.55
N ALA A 41 7.36 8.30 5.99
CA ALA A 41 7.29 8.90 7.31
C ALA A 41 6.55 10.24 7.20
N LEU A 42 5.51 10.42 8.01
CA LEU A 42 4.71 11.64 8.03
C LEU A 42 4.90 12.39 9.36
N ASP A 43 4.76 13.71 9.32
CA ASP A 43 4.77 14.56 10.53
C ASP A 43 3.41 14.63 11.24
N THR A 44 2.37 14.03 10.64
CA THR A 44 1.01 14.04 11.15
C THR A 44 0.35 12.66 11.06
N VAL A 45 -0.65 12.45 11.91
CA VAL A 45 -1.63 11.38 11.71
C VAL A 45 -2.67 11.89 10.73
N LEU A 46 -2.93 11.14 9.65
CA LEU A 46 -3.98 11.49 8.69
C LEU A 46 -5.37 11.27 9.32
N PRO A 47 -6.39 12.04 8.91
CA PRO A 47 -7.77 11.79 9.34
C PRO A 47 -8.26 10.43 8.82
N ASP A 48 -9.38 9.96 9.36
CA ASP A 48 -10.04 8.76 8.83
C ASP A 48 -10.57 9.02 7.40
N LEU A 49 -9.82 8.51 6.42
CA LEU A 49 -10.15 8.59 4.99
C LEU A 49 -11.14 7.48 4.55
N GLN A 50 -11.71 6.74 5.51
CA GLN A 50 -12.56 5.57 5.32
C GLN A 50 -11.79 4.43 4.65
N GLN A 51 -12.09 4.17 3.38
CA GLN A 51 -11.47 3.11 2.58
C GLN A 51 -10.86 3.72 1.32
N PRO A 52 -9.81 4.56 1.45
CA PRO A 52 -9.28 5.31 0.34
C PRO A 52 -8.59 4.39 -0.67
N ARG A 53 -8.64 4.76 -1.95
CA ARG A 53 -7.68 4.26 -2.95
C ARG A 53 -6.37 5.05 -2.84
N LYS A 54 -5.31 4.48 -3.42
CA LYS A 54 -3.96 5.05 -3.43
C LYS A 54 -3.91 6.57 -3.69
N ALA A 55 -4.58 7.05 -4.75
CA ALA A 55 -4.51 8.46 -5.15
C ALA A 55 -5.00 9.41 -4.04
N ARG A 56 -6.09 9.06 -3.34
CA ARG A 56 -6.63 9.89 -2.25
C ARG A 56 -5.72 9.88 -1.02
N LEU A 57 -5.08 8.75 -0.75
CA LEU A 57 -4.09 8.65 0.31
C LEU A 57 -2.84 9.51 -0.01
N GLU A 58 -2.31 9.40 -1.23
CA GLU A 58 -1.14 10.19 -1.67
C GLU A 58 -1.43 11.70 -1.64
N GLU A 59 -2.64 12.12 -2.01
CA GLU A 59 -3.09 13.51 -1.89
C GLU A 59 -3.11 13.98 -0.43
N ALA A 60 -3.66 13.18 0.50
CA ALA A 60 -3.70 13.52 1.92
C ALA A 60 -2.31 13.56 2.58
N MET A 61 -1.34 12.83 2.02
CA MET A 61 0.06 12.84 2.49
C MET A 61 0.85 14.06 2.01
N GLN A 62 0.38 14.75 0.97
CA GLN A 62 1.13 15.85 0.36
C GLN A 62 1.37 16.98 1.36
N GLY A 63 2.62 17.45 1.45
CA GLY A 63 3.03 18.46 2.42
C GLY A 63 3.42 17.92 3.80
N HIS A 64 3.15 16.65 4.09
CA HIS A 64 3.43 16.00 5.38
C HIS A 64 4.57 14.96 5.34
N ILE A 65 5.12 14.67 4.16
CA ILE A 65 6.16 13.64 3.99
C ILE A 65 7.51 14.16 4.48
N LEU A 66 8.00 13.58 5.58
CA LEU A 66 9.34 13.83 6.14
C LEU A 66 10.41 13.00 5.45
N ALA A 67 10.09 11.74 5.13
CA ALA A 67 11.00 10.81 4.46
C ALA A 67 10.22 9.76 3.66
N ALA A 68 10.88 9.17 2.67
CA ALA A 68 10.35 8.08 1.87
C ALA A 68 11.42 7.01 1.62
N GLY A 69 10.98 5.75 1.59
CA GLY A 69 11.78 4.60 1.18
C GLY A 69 11.00 3.74 0.19
N GLU A 70 11.71 3.11 -0.73
CA GLU A 70 11.12 2.21 -1.71
C GLU A 70 11.93 0.93 -1.83
N LEU A 71 11.23 -0.22 -1.80
CA LEU A 71 11.77 -1.52 -2.12
C LEU A 71 11.09 -2.04 -3.38
N MET A 72 11.87 -2.31 -4.43
CA MET A 72 11.37 -2.91 -5.66
C MET A 72 11.71 -4.41 -5.69
N GLY A 73 10.67 -5.24 -5.73
CA GLY A 73 10.76 -6.69 -5.88
C GLY A 73 10.35 -7.14 -7.27
N LEU A 74 10.92 -8.25 -7.73
CA LEU A 74 10.53 -8.92 -8.97
C LEU A 74 9.81 -10.22 -8.64
N TYR A 75 8.73 -10.49 -9.36
CA TYR A 75 8.12 -11.82 -9.38
C TYR A 75 7.83 -12.22 -10.83
N ARG A 76 8.18 -13.45 -11.16
CA ARG A 76 7.99 -14.03 -12.49
C ARG A 76 7.07 -15.23 -12.38
N ARG A 77 5.97 -15.22 -13.14
CA ARG A 77 5.13 -16.40 -13.35
C ARG A 77 5.40 -16.97 -14.73
N GLN A 78 5.82 -18.23 -14.77
CA GLN A 78 5.94 -19.01 -16.01
C GLN A 78 4.58 -19.67 -16.32
N ARG A 79 4.35 -19.97 -17.59
CA ARG A 79 3.14 -20.69 -18.03
C ARG A 79 3.17 -22.13 -17.57
#